data_AF-A0AA96CA03-F1
#
_entry.id   AF-A0AA96CA03-F1
#
_cell.length_a   1.000
_cell.length_b   1.000
_cell.length_c   1.000
_cell.angle_alpha   90.00
_cell.angle_beta   90.00
_cell.angle_gamma   90.00
#
_symmetry.space_group_name_H-M   'P 1'
#
loop_
_entity.id
_entity.type
_entity.pdbx_description
1 polymer ?
#
loop_
_entity_poly.entity_id
_entity_poly.type
_entity_poly.pdbx_seq_one_letter_code
_entity_poly.pdbx_strand_id
1 'polypeptide(L)' 'MAKQPEALATFAASARNNSRKPDDVGLEATPATDGLKTNPAQKVDAATKVLREGVLHRDEGADKAVDKLPDRTRDL' A
#
# COMPACT_ATOMS: atom_id res chain seq x y z
N MET A 1 20.81 -12.05 2.54
CA MET A 1 20.58 -11.23 1.33
C MET A 1 19.33 -11.73 0.62
N ALA A 2 18.15 -11.15 0.91
CA ALA A 2 16.99 -11.32 0.03
C ALA A 2 17.21 -10.39 -1.18
N LYS A 3 18.01 -10.83 -2.16
CA LYS A 3 18.53 -9.93 -3.20
C LYS A 3 17.51 -9.62 -4.31
N GLN A 4 16.46 -10.43 -4.49
CA GLN A 4 15.41 -10.22 -5.50
C GLN A 4 14.10 -10.92 -5.07
N PRO A 5 13.15 -10.21 -4.44
CA PRO A 5 11.85 -10.80 -4.08
C PRO A 5 11.08 -11.35 -5.28
N GLU A 6 11.32 -10.81 -6.48
CA GLU A 6 10.72 -11.23 -7.74
C GLU A 6 11.20 -12.63 -8.16
N ALA A 7 12.48 -12.95 -7.91
CA ALA A 7 13.04 -14.28 -8.17
C ALA A 7 12.42 -15.34 -7.26
N LEU A 8 12.15 -14.98 -6.00
CA LEU A 8 11.47 -15.85 -5.05
C LEU A 8 10.00 -16.08 -5.44
N ALA A 9 9.28 -15.02 -5.84
CA ALA A 9 7.91 -15.12 -6.33
C ALA A 9 7.82 -16.00 -7.59
N THR A 10 8.75 -15.81 -8.53
CA THR A 10 8.81 -16.62 -9.77
C THR A 10 9.09 -18.08 -9.47
N PHE A 11 10.01 -18.37 -8.53
CA PHE A 11 10.31 -19.74 -8.11
C PHE A 11 9.11 -20.42 -7.44
N ALA A 12 8.43 -19.73 -6.54
CA ALA A 12 7.23 -20.26 -5.89
C ALA A 12 6.09 -20.51 -6.89
N ALA A 13 5.93 -19.60 -7.87
CA ALA A 13 4.91 -19.74 -8.91
C ALA A 13 5.22 -20.88 -9.88
N SER A 14 6.48 -21.07 -10.28
CA SER A 14 6.87 -22.17 -11.19
C SER A 14 6.78 -23.55 -10.54
N ALA A 15 7.08 -23.67 -9.24
CA ALA A 15 6.90 -24.91 -8.49
C ALA A 15 5.44 -25.39 -8.51
N ARG A 16 4.48 -24.45 -8.53
CA ARG A 16 3.04 -24.72 -8.64
C ARG A 16 2.58 -24.97 -10.08
N ASN A 17 3.41 -24.67 -11.07
CA ASN A 17 3.09 -24.75 -12.49
C ASN A 17 3.98 -25.78 -13.23
N ASN A 18 4.09 -27.00 -12.69
CA ASN A 18 4.87 -28.10 -13.30
C ASN A 18 6.33 -27.71 -13.64
N SER A 19 6.97 -26.93 -12.78
CA SER A 19 8.33 -26.40 -12.97
C SER A 19 8.49 -25.49 -14.19
N ARG A 20 7.39 -25.00 -14.77
CA ARG A 20 7.40 -24.03 -15.85
C ARG A 20 7.18 -22.64 -15.29
N LYS A 21 7.97 -21.68 -15.79
CA LYS A 21 7.72 -20.26 -15.48
C LYS A 21 6.32 -19.90 -16.02
N PRO A 22 5.40 -19.43 -15.17
CA PRO A 22 4.11 -18.93 -15.64
C PRO A 22 4.29 -17.63 -16.42
N ASP A 23 3.38 -17.36 -17.35
CA ASP A 23 3.41 -16.16 -18.20
C ASP A 23 3.24 -14.87 -17.38
N ASP A 24 2.53 -14.97 -16.25
CA ASP A 24 2.40 -13.93 -15.25
C ASP A 24 2.71 -14.47 -13.84
N VAL A 25 3.49 -13.70 -13.08
CA VAL A 25 3.92 -14.00 -11.70
C VAL A 25 3.09 -13.19 -10.68
N GLY A 26 2.20 -12.30 -11.14
CA GLY A 26 1.38 -11.44 -10.30
C GLY A 26 2.17 -10.32 -9.62
N LEU A 27 3.26 -9.88 -10.24
CA LEU A 27 4.09 -8.77 -9.75
C LEU A 27 3.54 -7.39 -10.17
N GLU A 28 2.58 -7.38 -11.09
CA GLU A 28 1.88 -6.17 -11.48
C GLU A 28 0.73 -5.87 -10.52
N ALA A 29 0.53 -4.58 -10.25
CA ALA A 29 -0.58 -4.15 -9.42
C ALA A 29 -1.91 -4.33 -10.16
N THR A 30 -2.87 -4.97 -9.50
CA THR A 30 -4.25 -5.10 -9.98
C THR A 30 -5.07 -3.91 -9.50
N PRO A 31 -6.26 -3.61 -10.06
CA PRO A 31 -7.11 -2.54 -9.54
C PRO A 31 -7.41 -2.64 -8.03
N ALA A 32 -7.42 -3.87 -7.48
CA ALA A 32 -7.59 -4.14 -6.06
C ALA A 32 -6.33 -3.79 -5.22
N THR A 33 -5.13 -3.99 -5.76
CA THR A 33 -3.85 -3.80 -5.06
C THR A 33 -3.09 -2.53 -5.46
N ASP A 34 -3.51 -1.86 -6.53
CA ASP A 34 -2.86 -0.66 -7.05
C ASP A 34 -2.99 0.50 -6.08
N GLY A 35 -2.11 1.50 -6.19
CA GLY A 35 -2.21 2.70 -5.38
C GLY A 35 -3.47 3.49 -5.71
N LEU A 36 -4.23 3.93 -4.71
CA LEU A 36 -5.25 4.94 -4.93
C LEU A 36 -4.60 6.26 -5.34
N LYS A 37 -5.05 6.82 -6.46
CA LYS A 37 -4.58 8.13 -6.96
C LYS A 37 -4.91 9.21 -5.93
N THR A 38 -3.92 10.01 -5.58
CA THR A 38 -4.05 11.11 -4.62
C THR A 38 -2.91 12.12 -4.77
N ASN A 39 -2.99 13.24 -4.07
CA ASN A 39 -1.89 14.19 -3.95
C ASN A 39 -0.93 13.73 -2.82
N PRO A 40 0.36 13.45 -3.11
CA PRO A 40 1.34 13.06 -2.10
C PRO A 40 1.46 14.04 -0.93
N ALA A 41 1.30 15.35 -1.18
CA ALA A 41 1.39 16.37 -0.13
C ALA A 41 0.28 16.22 0.93
N GLN A 42 -0.92 15.80 0.52
CA GLN A 42 -2.03 15.56 1.44
C GLN A 42 -1.76 14.35 2.35
N LYS A 43 -1.11 13.30 1.83
CA LYS A 43 -0.68 12.15 2.63
C LYS A 43 0.31 12.55 3.71
N VAL A 44 1.29 13.39 3.36
CA VAL A 44 2.31 13.88 4.29
C VAL A 44 1.67 14.75 5.38
N ASP A 45 0.76 15.65 5.02
CA ASP A 45 0.05 16.50 5.99
C ASP A 45 -0.77 15.67 6.98
N ALA A 46 -1.59 14.74 6.49
CA ALA A 46 -2.39 13.87 7.35
C ALA A 46 -1.52 13.01 8.29
N ALA A 47 -0.46 12.38 7.76
CA ALA A 47 0.46 11.58 8.57
C ALA A 47 1.16 12.43 9.64
N THR A 48 1.57 13.65 9.30
CA THR A 48 2.20 14.58 10.23
C THR A 48 1.26 14.94 11.38
N LYS A 49 -0.02 15.21 11.09
CA LYS A 49 -1.03 15.51 12.11
C LYS A 49 -1.28 14.33 13.03
N VAL A 50 -1.45 13.12 12.48
CA VAL A 50 -1.60 11.88 13.28
C VAL A 50 -0.44 11.69 14.25
N LEU A 51 0.80 11.81 13.74
CA LEU A 51 1.99 11.66 14.58
C LEU A 51 2.09 12.75 15.64
N ARG A 52 1.78 14.00 15.28
CA ARG A 52 1.83 15.13 16.21
C ARG A 52 0.77 15.01 17.31
N GLU A 53 -0.46 14.68 16.95
CA GLU A 53 -1.57 14.49 17.89
C GLU A 53 -1.30 13.34 18.86
N GLY A 54 -0.74 12.22 18.37
CA GLY A 54 -0.33 11.11 19.22
C GLY A 54 0.74 11.48 20.26
N VAL A 55 1.62 12.44 19.95
CA VAL A 55 2.67 12.93 20.87
C VAL A 55 2.16 14.03 21.80
N LEU A 56 1.36 14.97 21.28
CA LEU A 56 0.90 16.14 22.03
C LEU A 56 -0.37 15.87 22.85
N HIS A 57 -1.07 14.77 22.57
CA HIS A 57 -2.35 14.41 23.19
C HIS A 57 -3.41 15.54 23.09
N ARG A 58 -3.43 16.24 21.96
CA ARG A 58 -4.40 17.30 21.65
C ARG A 58 -4.81 17.22 20.19
N ASP A 59 -6.05 17.63 19.91
CA ASP A 59 -6.62 17.65 18.56
C ASP A 59 -5.79 18.57 17.64
N GLU A 60 -5.19 17.99 16.60
CA GLU A 60 -4.49 18.71 15.51
C GLU A 60 -5.24 18.57 14.18
N GLY A 61 -6.50 18.09 14.22
CA GLY A 61 -7.34 17.83 13.07
C GLY A 61 -6.89 16.63 12.25
N ALA A 62 -6.27 15.62 12.89
CA ALA A 62 -5.78 14.42 12.22
C ALA A 62 -6.91 13.68 11.50
N ASP A 63 -8.03 13.43 12.18
CA ASP A 63 -9.19 12.72 11.62
C ASP A 63 -9.72 13.41 10.36
N LYS A 64 -9.93 14.74 10.40
CA LYS A 64 -10.38 15.51 9.24
C LYS A 64 -9.40 15.50 8.07
N ALA A 65 -8.10 15.36 8.35
CA ALA A 65 -7.08 15.28 7.30
C ALA A 65 -7.09 13.89 6.65
N VAL A 66 -7.25 12.83 7.45
CA VAL A 66 -7.40 11.44 6.98
C VAL A 66 -8.72 11.30 6.20
N ASP A 67 -9.79 11.94 6.63
CA ASP A 67 -11.11 11.96 5.97
C ASP A 67 -11.11 12.51 4.55
N LYS A 68 -10.14 13.35 4.21
CA LYS A 68 -9.98 13.89 2.86
C LYS A 68 -9.21 12.98 1.92
N LEU A 69 -8.52 11.95 2.44
CA LEU A 69 -7.76 11.01 1.63
C LEU A 69 -8.70 9.95 1.03
N PRO A 70 -8.40 9.47 -0.18
CA PRO A 70 -9.12 8.34 -0.74
C PRO A 70 -8.86 7.08 0.10
N ASP A 71 -9.92 6.34 0.37
CA ASP A 71 -9.90 5.14 1.22
C ASP A 71 -10.83 4.09 0.60
N ARG A 72 -10.30 2.89 0.37
CA ARG A 72 -11.06 1.75 -0.18
C ARG A 72 -12.08 1.17 0.78
N THR A 73 -12.02 1.51 2.06
CA THR A 73 -12.80 0.86 3.13
C THR A 73 -14.03 1.66 3.57
N ARG A 74 -14.20 2.90 3.10
CA ARG A 74 -15.25 3.82 3.58
C ARG A 74 -16.62 3.63 2.96
N ASP A 75 -16.70 2.97 1.81
CA ASP A 75 -17.95 2.71 1.08
C ASP A 75 -18.46 1.26 1.28
N LEU A 76 -18.06 0.59 2.37
CA LEU A 76 -18.47 -0.79 2.71
C LEU A 76 -19.52 -0.84 3.83
#